data_AF-A0A1T5P6D6-F1
#
_entry.id   AF-A0A1T5P6D6-F1
#
_cell.length_a   1.000
_cell.length_b   1.000
_cell.length_c   1.000
_cell.angle_alpha   90.00
_cell.angle_beta   90.00
_cell.angle_gamma   90.00
#
_symmetry.space_group_name_H-M   'P 1'
#
loop_
_entity.id
_entity.type
_entity.pdbx_description
1 polymer ?
#
loop_
_entity_poly.entity_id
_entity_poly.type
_entity_poly.pdbx_seq_one_letter_code
_entity_poly.pdbx_strand_id
1 'polypeptide(L)'
;MEEEQEKPAPDPNKMDYELFHFLIKIMRTIFIGFFWLMINVFLGLYLGFAVPEESTPGRMIFFYSWFGISMAAYLYFVWRMWRKKMSAP
;
A
#
# COMPACT_ATOMS: atom_id res chain seq x y z
N MET A 1 40.81 -16.23 31.61
CA MET A 1 39.85 -15.17 31.95
C MET A 1 38.93 -15.06 30.77
N GLU A 2 37.83 -15.79 30.82
CA GLU A 2 36.77 -15.65 29.83
C GLU A 2 36.07 -14.32 30.17
N GLU A 3 36.26 -13.33 29.30
CA GLU A 3 35.50 -12.08 29.39
C GLU A 3 34.04 -12.44 29.09
N GLU A 4 33.20 -12.51 30.13
CA GLU A 4 31.76 -12.57 29.97
C GLU A 4 31.32 -11.32 29.22
N GLN A 5 31.03 -11.52 27.93
CA GLN A 5 30.51 -10.52 27.03
C GLN A 5 29.15 -10.05 27.54
N GLU A 6 29.15 -8.95 28.30
CA GLU A 6 27.97 -8.31 28.85
C GLU A 6 27.02 -7.95 27.69
N LYS A 7 25.94 -8.72 27.55
CA LYS A 7 24.89 -8.42 26.57
C LYS A 7 24.27 -7.09 26.97
N PRO A 8 24.24 -6.06 26.10
CA PRO A 8 23.68 -4.78 26.45
C PRO A 8 22.21 -4.97 26.87
N ALA A 9 21.84 -4.39 28.01
CA ALA A 9 20.49 -4.45 28.54
C ALA A 9 19.46 -4.03 27.47
N PRO A 10 18.31 -4.73 27.36
CA PRO A 10 17.31 -4.41 26.36
C PRO A 10 16.77 -3.00 26.63
N ASP A 11 17.06 -2.08 25.70
CA ASP A 11 16.62 -0.69 25.76
C ASP A 11 15.09 -0.63 25.65
N PRO A 12 14.36 -0.17 26.69
CA PRO A 12 12.89 -0.23 26.73
C PRO A 12 12.23 0.56 25.59
N ASN A 13 12.91 1.56 25.02
CA ASN A 13 12.41 2.37 23.91
C ASN A 13 12.43 1.64 22.55
N LYS A 14 13.14 0.51 22.40
CA LYS A 14 13.21 -0.23 21.11
C LYS A 14 11.90 -0.89 20.72
N MET A 15 11.16 -1.44 21.69
CA MET A 15 9.88 -2.11 21.44
C MET A 15 8.84 -1.15 20.87
N ASP A 16 8.76 0.07 21.41
CA ASP A 16 7.85 1.10 20.94
C ASP A 16 8.19 1.53 19.50
N TYR A 17 9.48 1.72 19.22
CA TYR A 17 9.93 2.16 17.90
C TYR A 17 9.54 1.18 16.78
N GLU A 18 9.66 -0.12 17.00
CA GLU A 18 9.30 -1.15 16.03
C GLU A 18 7.79 -1.20 15.77
N LEU A 19 6.98 -1.05 16.82
CA LEU A 19 5.53 -0.97 16.72
C LEU A 19 5.08 0.26 15.93
N PHE A 20 5.68 1.44 16.19
CA PHE A 20 5.40 2.66 15.42
C PHE A 20 5.73 2.49 13.93
N HIS A 21 6.87 1.87 13.59
CA HIS A 21 7.22 1.59 12.20
C HIS A 21 6.24 0.67 11.50
N PHE A 22 5.75 -0.35 12.21
CA PHE A 22 4.70 -1.22 11.71
C PHE A 22 3.40 -0.45 11.42
N LEU A 23 2.97 0.41 12.35
CA LEU A 23 1.79 1.25 12.20
C LEU A 23 1.91 2.22 11.02
N ILE A 24 3.07 2.86 10.85
CA ILE A 24 3.38 3.74 9.71
C ILE A 24 3.32 2.96 8.39
N LYS A 25 3.81 1.71 8.36
CA LYS A 25 3.74 0.85 7.18
C LYS A 25 2.29 0.54 6.80
N ILE A 26 1.43 0.25 7.77
CA ILE A 26 -0.02 0.05 7.56
C ILE A 26 -0.65 1.32 7.03
N MET A 27 -0.49 2.45 7.74
CA MET A 27 -1.05 3.75 7.38
C MET A 27 -0.67 4.15 5.96
N ARG A 28 0.60 3.98 5.58
CA ARG A 28 1.07 4.25 4.22
C ARG A 28 0.40 3.35 3.19
N THR A 29 0.23 2.06 3.47
CA THR A 29 -0.43 1.11 2.56
C THR A 29 -1.89 1.49 2.33
N ILE A 30 -2.60 1.82 3.41
CA ILE A 30 -3.99 2.26 3.37
C ILE A 30 -4.14 3.58 2.63
N PHE A 31 -3.27 4.56 2.92
CA PHE A 31 -3.30 5.86 2.26
C PHE A 31 -3.08 5.75 0.76
N ILE A 32 -2.11 4.94 0.32
CA ILE A 32 -1.89 4.67 -1.10
C ILE A 32 -3.12 3.99 -1.73
N GLY A 33 -3.76 3.07 -1.02
CA GLY A 33 -5.00 2.42 -1.47
C GLY A 33 -6.14 3.40 -1.65
N PHE A 34 -6.40 4.26 -0.66
CA PHE A 34 -7.41 5.29 -0.77
C PHE A 34 -7.10 6.32 -1.86
N PHE A 35 -5.84 6.72 -1.99
CA PHE A 35 -5.42 7.62 -3.04
C PHE A 35 -5.64 7.01 -4.44
N TRP A 36 -5.31 5.72 -4.61
CA TRP A 36 -5.59 4.98 -5.83
C TRP A 36 -7.10 4.88 -6.11
N LEU A 37 -7.92 4.59 -5.11
CA LEU A 37 -9.39 4.57 -5.26
C LEU A 37 -9.94 5.95 -5.65
N MET A 38 -9.45 7.02 -5.03
CA MET A 38 -9.84 8.40 -5.34
C MET A 38 -9.57 8.74 -6.81
N ILE A 39 -8.40 8.37 -7.35
CA ILE A 39 -8.08 8.56 -8.77
C ILE A 39 -9.08 7.80 -9.65
N ASN A 40 -9.42 6.56 -9.31
CA ASN A 40 -10.34 5.76 -10.13
C ASN A 40 -11.78 6.29 -10.06
N VAL A 41 -12.24 6.76 -8.90
CA VAL A 41 -13.54 7.44 -8.78
C VAL A 41 -13.56 8.73 -9.59
N PHE A 42 -12.47 9.52 -9.54
CA PHE A 42 -12.36 10.74 -10.32
C PHE A 42 -12.38 10.45 -11.83
N LEU A 43 -11.58 9.51 -12.31
CA LEU A 43 -11.56 9.14 -13.73
C LEU A 43 -12.89 8.50 -14.18
N GLY A 44 -13.46 7.61 -13.36
CA GLY A 44 -14.63 6.83 -13.73
C GLY A 44 -15.93 7.62 -13.65
N LEU A 45 -16.17 8.33 -12.53
CA LEU A 45 -17.44 9.02 -12.26
C LEU A 45 -17.36 10.50 -12.58
N TYR A 46 -16.33 11.21 -12.11
CA TYR A 46 -16.25 12.67 -12.31
C TYR A 46 -16.00 13.05 -13.77
N LEU A 47 -15.11 12.34 -14.47
CA LEU A 47 -14.94 12.50 -15.93
C LEU A 47 -15.93 11.67 -16.75
N GLY A 48 -16.77 10.86 -16.09
CA GLY A 48 -17.79 10.04 -16.71
C GLY A 48 -17.28 8.82 -17.48
N PHE A 49 -15.98 8.45 -17.42
CA PHE A 49 -15.41 7.37 -18.26
C PHE A 49 -16.00 5.99 -18.00
N ALA A 50 -16.60 5.78 -16.82
CA ALA A 50 -17.29 4.54 -16.46
C ALA A 50 -18.79 4.58 -16.78
N VAL A 51 -19.34 5.75 -17.12
CA VAL A 51 -20.79 5.97 -17.31
C VAL A 51 -21.15 5.77 -18.78
N PRO A 52 -22.02 4.79 -19.12
CA PRO A 52 -22.36 4.49 -20.51
C PRO A 52 -23.06 5.63 -21.25
N GLU A 53 -23.82 6.47 -20.55
CA GLU A 53 -24.60 7.57 -21.15
C GLU A 53 -23.73 8.76 -21.54
N GLU A 54 -22.65 9.00 -20.79
CA GLU A 54 -21.76 10.16 -20.95
C GLU A 54 -20.47 9.81 -21.71
N SER A 55 -20.17 8.51 -21.88
CA SER A 55 -18.92 8.04 -22.47
C SER A 55 -19.07 7.36 -23.81
N THR A 56 -18.07 7.60 -24.65
CA THR A 56 -17.88 6.82 -25.87
C THR A 56 -17.36 5.41 -25.54
N PRO A 57 -17.70 4.39 -26.35
CA PRO A 57 -17.24 3.02 -26.12
C PRO A 57 -15.72 2.89 -25.98
N GLY A 58 -14.95 3.71 -26.71
CA GLY A 58 -13.48 3.73 -26.62
C GLY A 58 -12.96 4.22 -25.25
N ARG A 59 -13.59 5.24 -24.65
CA ARG A 59 -13.22 5.73 -23.31
C ARG A 59 -13.51 4.70 -22.23
N MET A 60 -14.62 3.98 -22.35
CA MET A 60 -14.97 2.90 -21.42
C MET A 60 -13.96 1.75 -21.49
N ILE A 61 -13.64 1.27 -22.69
CA ILE A 61 -12.64 0.20 -22.87
C ILE A 61 -11.30 0.59 -22.26
N PHE A 62 -10.86 1.83 -22.52
CA PHE A 62 -9.65 2.37 -21.90
C PHE A 62 -9.75 2.37 -20.37
N PHE A 63 -10.83 2.89 -19.80
CA PHE A 63 -11.02 2.98 -18.36
C PHE A 63 -11.03 1.61 -17.68
N TYR A 64 -11.81 0.65 -18.18
CA TYR A 64 -11.87 -0.70 -17.57
C TYR A 64 -10.57 -1.47 -17.72
N SER A 65 -9.86 -1.30 -18.85
CA SER A 65 -8.52 -1.88 -19.03
C SER A 65 -7.51 -1.28 -18.05
N TRP A 66 -7.50 0.05 -17.93
CA TRP A 66 -6.67 0.78 -16.96
C TRP A 66 -6.99 0.39 -15.51
N PHE A 67 -8.27 0.30 -15.17
CA PHE A 67 -8.73 -0.10 -13.84
C PHE A 67 -8.25 -1.51 -13.50
N GLY A 68 -8.43 -2.48 -14.40
CA GLY A 68 -7.97 -3.85 -14.21
C GLY A 68 -6.45 -3.96 -14.05
N ILE A 69 -5.69 -3.31 -14.94
CA ILE A 69 -4.22 -3.31 -14.88
C ILE A 69 -3.73 -2.64 -13.59
N SER A 70 -4.28 -1.48 -13.25
CA SER A 70 -3.86 -0.73 -12.05
C SER A 70 -4.26 -1.44 -10.75
N MET A 71 -5.39 -2.17 -10.74
CA MET A 71 -5.76 -3.05 -9.62
C MET A 71 -4.73 -4.17 -9.45
N ALA A 72 -4.38 -4.88 -10.51
CA ALA A 72 -3.36 -5.93 -10.45
C ALA A 72 -2.01 -5.38 -9.98
N ALA A 73 -1.61 -4.20 -10.48
CA ALA A 73 -0.41 -3.51 -10.06
C ALA A 73 -0.46 -3.11 -8.57
N TYR A 74 -1.60 -2.62 -8.07
CA TYR A 74 -1.79 -2.29 -6.67
C TYR A 74 -1.68 -3.52 -5.77
N LEU A 75 -2.36 -4.62 -6.11
CA LEU A 75 -2.26 -5.88 -5.37
C LEU A 75 -0.83 -6.41 -5.36
N TYR A 76 -0.14 -6.39 -6.50
CA TYR A 76 1.27 -6.75 -6.58
C TYR A 76 2.14 -5.85 -5.72
N PHE A 77 1.91 -4.54 -5.71
CA PHE A 77 2.65 -3.58 -4.90
C PHE A 77 2.46 -3.84 -3.39
N VAL A 78 1.22 -4.04 -2.94
CA VAL A 78 0.91 -4.38 -1.55
C VAL A 78 1.61 -5.70 -1.20
N TRP A 79 1.41 -6.76 -1.99
CA TRP A 79 2.09 -8.04 -1.77
C TRP A 79 3.62 -7.90 -1.72
N ARG A 80 4.21 -7.12 -2.63
CA ARG A 80 5.65 -6.85 -2.71
C ARG A 80 6.20 -6.09 -1.50
N MET A 81 5.41 -5.20 -0.91
CA MET A 81 5.76 -4.44 0.29
C MET A 81 5.68 -5.30 1.55
N TRP A 82 4.73 -6.23 1.58
CA TRP A 82 4.46 -7.08 2.73
C TRP A 82 5.23 -8.42 2.73
N ARG A 83 5.71 -8.89 1.57
CA ARG A 83 6.52 -10.13 1.47
C ARG A 83 7.93 -10.04 2.04
N LYS A 84 8.48 -8.83 2.26
CA LYS A 84 9.77 -8.70 2.94
C LYS A 84 9.52 -9.02 4.41
N LYS A 85 10.14 -10.08 4.93
CA LYS A 85 10.09 -10.43 6.36
C LYS A 85 10.43 -9.17 7.14
N MET A 86 9.47 -8.71 7.94
CA MET A 86 9.79 -7.82 9.04
C MET A 86 10.69 -8.66 9.95
N SER A 87 11.84 -8.13 10.41
CA SER A 87 12.52 -8.81 11.52
C SER A 87 11.45 -8.94 12.59
N ALA A 88 11.10 -10.17 12.94
CA ALA A 88 10.33 -10.35 14.15
C ALA A 88 11.25 -9.87 15.29
N PRO A 89 10.72 -9.15 16.29
CA PRO A 89 11.47 -8.81 17.49
C PRO A 89 12.07 -10.04 18.16
#